data_AF-T1L1C3-F1
#
_entry.id   AF-T1L1C3-F1
#
_cell.length_a   1.000
_cell.length_b   1.000
_cell.length_c   1.000
_cell.angle_alpha   90.00
_cell.angle_beta   90.00
_cell.angle_gamma   90.00
#
_symmetry.space_group_name_H-M   'P 1'
#
loop_
_entity.id
_entity.type
_entity.pdbx_description
1 polymer ?
#
loop_
_entity_poly.entity_id
_entity_poly.type
_entity_poly.pdbx_seq_one_letter_code
_entity_poly.pdbx_strand_id
1 'polypeptide(L)'
;MGAPYTVSQDLMDHFKVDLVCHGDTPYKPDLNGKDPYEVPKKLGKFRVIPSGNSLRTFDIVNRIVKNRYDYLARNNEKEMKEIAAFEALKASKEKTMNSDSNNNSNHNDVTAQ
;
A
#
# COMPACT_ATOMS: atom_id res chain seq x y z
N MET A 1 -13.81 -23.47 15.99
CA MET A 1 -13.24 -22.59 14.95
C MET A 1 -11.89 -23.14 14.54
N GLY A 2 -11.81 -23.75 13.36
CA GLY A 2 -10.63 -24.52 12.90
C GLY A 2 -11.03 -25.60 11.91
N ALA A 3 -11.60 -25.20 10.76
CA ALA A 3 -11.94 -26.15 9.71
C ALA A 3 -10.65 -26.73 9.10
N PRO A 4 -10.58 -28.04 8.84
CA PRO A 4 -9.43 -28.64 8.20
C PRO A 4 -9.29 -28.11 6.76
N TYR A 5 -8.05 -28.07 6.26
CA TYR A 5 -7.78 -27.66 4.88
C TYR A 5 -8.31 -28.68 3.86
N THR A 6 -8.06 -29.96 4.11
CA THR A 6 -8.54 -31.08 3.29
C THR A 6 -9.92 -31.51 3.78
N VAL A 7 -10.86 -31.69 2.85
CA VAL A 7 -12.20 -32.20 3.12
C VAL A 7 -12.10 -33.73 3.26
N SER A 8 -12.08 -34.22 4.50
CA SER A 8 -11.99 -35.65 4.79
C SER A 8 -13.35 -36.37 4.71
N GLN A 9 -13.30 -37.70 4.61
CA GLN A 9 -14.50 -38.55 4.68
C GLN A 9 -15.23 -38.37 6.02
N ASP A 10 -14.49 -38.39 7.14
CA ASP A 10 -15.04 -38.16 8.47
C ASP A 10 -15.80 -36.83 8.58
N LEU A 11 -15.28 -35.76 7.96
CA LEU A 11 -15.97 -34.46 7.91
C LEU A 11 -17.27 -34.55 7.12
N MET A 12 -17.23 -35.17 5.94
CA MET A 12 -18.42 -35.34 5.09
C MET A 12 -19.52 -36.14 5.80
N ASP A 13 -19.15 -37.22 6.49
CA ASP A 13 -20.09 -38.11 7.16
C ASP A 13 -20.61 -37.52 8.47
N HIS A 14 -19.73 -36.92 9.27
CA HIS A 14 -20.10 -36.31 10.55
C HIS A 14 -21.14 -35.20 10.38
N PHE A 15 -20.94 -34.32 9.39
CA PHE A 15 -21.87 -33.23 9.10
C PHE A 15 -22.95 -33.60 8.08
N LYS A 16 -22.95 -34.83 7.56
CA LYS A 16 -23.88 -35.31 6.52
C LYS A 16 -23.93 -34.35 5.33
N VAL A 17 -22.76 -34.01 4.81
CA VAL A 17 -22.61 -32.99 3.76
C VAL A 17 -23.14 -33.50 2.43
N ASP A 18 -24.10 -32.77 1.84
CA ASP A 18 -24.66 -33.08 0.52
C ASP A 18 -23.89 -32.46 -0.64
N LEU A 19 -23.27 -31.30 -0.41
CA LEU A 19 -22.60 -30.52 -1.44
C LEU A 19 -21.39 -29.77 -0.87
N VAL A 20 -20.29 -29.78 -1.62
CA VAL A 20 -19.10 -28.99 -1.37
C VAL A 20 -18.88 -28.04 -2.53
N CYS A 21 -18.79 -26.76 -2.24
CA CYS A 21 -18.58 -25.72 -3.25
C CYS A 21 -17.24 -25.03 -3.06
N HIS A 22 -16.56 -24.74 -4.16
CA HIS A 22 -15.40 -23.84 -4.19
C HIS A 22 -15.59 -22.78 -5.26
N GLY A 23 -15.01 -21.60 -5.05
CA GLY A 23 -14.94 -20.58 -6.09
C GLY A 23 -14.16 -21.06 -7.32
N ASP A 24 -14.20 -20.32 -8.41
CA ASP A 24 -13.32 -20.54 -9.58
C ASP A 24 -11.85 -20.12 -9.33
N THR A 25 -11.54 -19.67 -8.12
CA THR A 25 -10.19 -19.30 -7.71
C THR A 25 -9.28 -20.54 -7.57
N PRO A 26 -8.00 -20.45 -7.96
CA PRO A 26 -7.06 -21.54 -7.77
C PRO A 26 -6.86 -21.82 -6.27
N TYR A 27 -6.75 -23.10 -5.93
CA TYR A 27 -6.37 -23.58 -4.59
C TYR A 27 -5.10 -24.43 -4.70
N LYS A 28 -4.41 -24.58 -3.57
CA LYS A 28 -3.16 -25.33 -3.51
C LYS A 28 -3.45 -26.79 -3.13
N PRO A 29 -2.59 -27.72 -3.53
CA PRO A 29 -2.56 -29.05 -2.92
C PRO A 29 -2.36 -28.96 -1.40
N ASP A 30 -2.78 -29.99 -0.69
CA ASP A 30 -2.53 -30.14 0.73
C ASP A 30 -1.03 -30.39 1.02
N LEU A 31 -0.70 -30.54 2.31
CA LEU A 31 0.68 -30.75 2.75
C LEU A 31 1.33 -32.04 2.18
N ASN A 32 0.52 -33.00 1.72
CA ASN A 32 0.98 -34.24 1.10
C ASN A 32 0.93 -34.17 -0.44
N GLY A 33 0.66 -32.99 -1.01
CA GLY A 33 0.52 -32.80 -2.46
C GLY A 33 -0.80 -33.32 -3.03
N LYS A 34 -1.79 -33.67 -2.19
CA LYS A 34 -3.09 -34.17 -2.63
C LYS A 34 -4.07 -33.03 -2.86
N ASP A 35 -5.05 -33.30 -3.71
CA ASP A 35 -6.17 -32.38 -3.91
C ASP A 35 -7.02 -32.30 -2.63
N PRO A 36 -7.19 -31.12 -2.00
CA PRO A 36 -7.97 -30.99 -0.78
C PRO A 36 -9.46 -31.37 -0.94
N TYR A 37 -9.95 -31.44 -2.19
CA TYR A 37 -11.32 -31.83 -2.52
C TYR A 37 -11.42 -33.23 -3.15
N GLU A 38 -10.39 -34.07 -3.02
CA GLU A 38 -10.37 -35.43 -3.60
C GLU A 38 -11.59 -36.27 -3.16
N VAL A 39 -11.92 -36.27 -1.87
CA VAL A 39 -13.06 -37.03 -1.30
C VAL A 39 -14.41 -36.54 -1.87
N PRO A 40 -14.79 -35.25 -1.74
CA PRO A 40 -16.08 -34.80 -2.27
C PRO A 40 -16.17 -34.94 -3.80
N LYS A 41 -15.06 -34.85 -4.54
CA LYS A 41 -15.04 -35.14 -5.98
C LYS A 41 -15.35 -36.60 -6.27
N LYS A 42 -14.72 -37.55 -5.56
CA LYS A 42 -15.00 -38.99 -5.70
C LYS A 42 -16.46 -39.34 -5.37
N LEU A 43 -17.06 -38.62 -4.42
CA LEU A 43 -18.47 -38.78 -4.05
C LEU A 43 -19.45 -38.10 -5.02
N GLY A 44 -18.97 -37.38 -6.05
CA GLY A 44 -19.82 -36.62 -6.97
C GLY A 44 -20.50 -35.39 -6.32
N LYS A 45 -19.99 -34.94 -5.17
CA LYS A 45 -20.55 -33.85 -4.35
C LYS A 45 -19.81 -32.52 -4.47
N PHE A 46 -18.79 -32.44 -5.32
CA PHE A 46 -18.01 -31.21 -5.52
C PHE A 46 -18.54 -30.36 -6.67
N ARG A 47 -18.69 -29.05 -6.47
CA ARG A 47 -19.03 -28.08 -7.51
C ARG A 47 -18.15 -26.84 -7.47
N VAL A 48 -17.77 -26.36 -8.66
CA VAL A 48 -17.11 -25.06 -8.83
C VAL A 48 -18.18 -24.02 -9.14
N ILE A 49 -18.14 -22.89 -8.42
CA ILE A 49 -19.07 -21.77 -8.61
C ILE A 49 -18.25 -20.53 -9.01
N PRO A 50 -18.45 -19.97 -10.22
CA PRO A 50 -17.82 -18.72 -10.59
C PRO A 50 -18.38 -17.58 -9.75
N SER A 51 -17.50 -16.74 -9.19
CA SER A 51 -17.94 -15.62 -8.35
C SER A 51 -18.58 -14.49 -9.16
N GLY A 52 -18.32 -14.43 -10.47
CA GLY A 52 -18.65 -13.28 -11.30
C GLY A 52 -17.88 -12.00 -10.94
N ASN A 53 -16.88 -12.10 -10.06
CA ASN A 53 -16.14 -10.97 -9.53
C ASN A 53 -14.63 -11.26 -9.53
N SER A 54 -13.86 -10.37 -10.17
CA SER A 54 -12.40 -10.47 -10.25
C SER A 54 -11.67 -10.01 -8.98
N LEU A 55 -12.35 -9.34 -8.04
CA LEU A 55 -11.74 -8.78 -6.83
C LEU A 55 -11.24 -9.89 -5.89
N ARG A 56 -9.95 -9.84 -5.57
CA ARG A 56 -9.25 -10.74 -4.64
C ARG A 56 -8.66 -9.95 -3.48
N THR A 57 -8.32 -10.64 -2.40
CA THR A 57 -7.63 -10.03 -1.24
C THR A 57 -6.34 -9.32 -1.65
N PHE A 58 -5.61 -9.88 -2.62
CA PHE A 58 -4.39 -9.28 -3.17
C PHE A 58 -4.63 -7.89 -3.77
N ASP A 59 -5.78 -7.68 -4.42
CA ASP A 59 -6.11 -6.37 -5.01
C ASP A 59 -6.35 -5.32 -3.93
N ILE A 60 -6.98 -5.71 -2.81
CA ILE A 60 -7.19 -4.81 -1.67
C ILE A 60 -5.84 -4.42 -1.05
N VAL A 61 -4.95 -5.39 -0.85
CA VAL A 61 -3.59 -5.13 -0.35
C VAL A 61 -2.86 -4.18 -1.29
N ASN A 62 -2.88 -4.43 -2.59
CA ASN A 62 -2.23 -3.57 -3.58
C ASN A 62 -2.80 -2.15 -3.57
N ARG A 63 -4.11 -1.98 -3.40
CA ARG A 63 -4.74 -0.66 -3.29
C ARG A 63 -4.23 0.10 -2.07
N ILE A 64 -4.11 -0.55 -0.92
CA ILE A 64 -3.59 0.07 0.30
C ILE A 64 -2.12 0.47 0.12
N VAL A 65 -1.30 -0.45 -0.40
CA VAL A 65 0.13 -0.22 -0.63
C VAL A 65 0.35 0.90 -1.64
N LYS A 66 -0.37 0.90 -2.76
CA LYS A 66 -0.32 1.96 -3.76
C LYS A 66 -0.67 3.32 -3.16
N ASN A 67 -1.78 3.40 -2.42
CA ASN A 67 -2.19 4.65 -1.78
C ASN A 67 -1.15 5.18 -0.79
N ARG A 68 -0.46 4.29 -0.08
CA ARG A 68 0.66 4.66 0.80
C ARG A 68 1.81 5.28 -0.01
N TYR A 69 2.22 4.66 -1.11
CA TYR A 69 3.27 5.22 -1.96
C TYR A 69 2.89 6.57 -2.54
N ASP A 70 1.66 6.71 -3.05
CA ASP A 70 1.15 7.98 -3.60
C ASP A 70 1.09 9.09 -2.53
N TYR A 71 0.80 8.73 -1.28
CA TYR A 71 0.86 9.66 -0.15
C TYR A 71 2.29 10.12 0.13
N LEU A 72 3.23 9.18 0.26
CA LEU A 72 4.63 9.48 0.57
C LEU A 72 5.28 10.35 -0.53
N ALA A 73 5.02 10.03 -1.80
CA ALA A 73 5.55 10.81 -2.92
C ALA A 73 5.08 12.28 -2.86
N ARG A 74 3.78 12.51 -2.63
CA ARG A 74 3.22 13.86 -2.51
C ARG A 74 3.75 14.61 -1.29
N ASN A 75 3.93 13.92 -0.17
CA ASN A 75 4.45 14.53 1.05
C ASN A 75 5.92 14.96 0.87
N ASN A 76 6.74 14.07 0.31
CA ASN A 76 8.15 14.37 0.03
C ASN A 76 8.28 15.55 -0.95
N GLU A 77 7.44 15.61 -1.99
CA GLU A 77 7.44 16.74 -2.93
C GLU A 77 7.10 18.07 -2.24
N LYS A 78 6.13 18.07 -1.32
CA LYS A 78 5.79 19.24 -0.51
C LYS A 78 6.93 19.66 0.39
N GLU A 79 7.55 18.72 1.11
CA GLU A 79 8.69 18.99 1.99
C GLU A 79 9.88 19.58 1.22
N MET A 80 10.23 19.02 0.06
CA MET A 80 11.31 19.56 -0.78
C MET A 80 11.01 20.98 -1.26
N LYS A 81 9.76 21.27 -1.64
CA LYS A 81 9.32 22.61 -2.04
C LYS A 81 9.38 23.60 -0.87
N GLU A 82 8.97 23.19 0.33
CA GLU A 82 9.02 24.02 1.54
C GLU A 82 10.46 24.35 1.95
N ILE A 83 11.37 23.36 1.89
CA ILE A 83 12.81 23.57 2.16
C ILE A 83 13.40 24.56 1.16
N ALA A 84 13.18 24.35 -0.14
CA ALA A 84 13.69 25.25 -1.18
C ALA A 84 13.14 26.68 -1.04
N ALA A 85 11.87 26.83 -0.70
CA ALA A 85 11.26 28.14 -0.45
C ALA A 85 11.87 28.82 0.79
N PHE A 86 12.09 28.08 1.87
CA PHE A 86 12.70 28.60 3.09
C PHE A 86 14.15 29.07 2.86
N GLU A 87 14.95 28.27 2.14
CA GLU A 87 16.32 28.63 1.77
C GLU A 87 16.37 29.88 0.89
N ALA A 88 15.51 29.98 -0.13
CA ALA A 88 15.41 31.15 -0.98
C ALA A 88 15.03 32.41 -0.19
N LEU A 89 14.06 32.30 0.72
CA LEU A 89 13.66 33.41 1.61
C LEU A 89 14.81 33.84 2.52
N LYS A 90 15.53 32.90 3.14
CA LYS A 90 16.69 33.20 4.00
C LYS A 90 17.79 33.92 3.22
N ALA A 91 18.16 33.42 2.04
CA ALA A 91 19.17 34.03 1.19
C ALA A 91 18.79 35.44 0.72
N SER A 92 17.50 35.68 0.43
CA SER A 92 17.01 37.02 0.08
C SER A 92 17.12 38.01 1.25
N LYS A 93 16.76 37.59 2.47
CA LYS A 93 16.86 38.43 3.68
C LYS A 93 18.31 38.78 4.04
N GLU A 94 19.23 37.83 3.92
CA GLU A 94 20.66 38.07 4.19
C GLU A 94 21.26 39.06 3.18
N LYS A 95 20.85 39.01 1.89
CA LYS A 95 21.26 40.00 0.89
C LYS A 95 20.74 41.40 1.19
N THR A 96 19.47 41.54 1.60
CA THR A 96 18.89 42.85 1.94
C THR A 96 19.57 43.46 3.17
N MET A 97 19.87 42.68 4.21
CA MET A 97 20.54 43.20 5.41
C MET A 97 22.00 43.62 5.16
N ASN A 98 22.73 42.91 4.29
CA ASN A 98 24.10 43.28 3.92
C ASN A 98 24.15 44.53 3.00
N SER A 99 23.15 44.75 2.13
CA SER A 99 23.11 45.96 1.29
C SER A 99 22.79 47.23 2.09
N ASP A 100 21.94 47.13 3.11
CA ASP A 100 21.59 48.27 3.97
C ASP A 100 22.76 48.69 4.87
N SER A 101 23.62 47.75 5.25
CA SER A 101 24.82 48.01 6.06
C SER A 101 25.94 48.67 5.25
N ASN A 102 26.10 48.34 3.95
CA ASN A 102 27.14 48.91 3.10
C ASN A 102 26.80 50.32 2.57
N ASN A 103 25.52 50.69 2.47
CA ASN A 103 25.13 52.05 2.04
C ASN A 103 25.29 53.11 3.14
N ASN A 104 25.44 52.73 4.42
CA ASN A 104 25.60 53.67 5.53
C ASN A 104 27.06 53.98 5.88
N SER A 105 28.03 53.39 5.17
CA SER A 105 29.47 53.66 5.38
C SER A 105 30.05 54.73 4.44
N ASN A 106 29.26 55.27 3.51
CA ASN A 106 29.77 56.16 2.45
C ASN A 106 29.31 57.63 2.56
N HIS A 107 28.84 58.08 3.73
CA HIS A 107 28.39 59.48 3.94
C HIS A 107 29.13 60.25 5.05
N ASN A 108 30.34 59.84 5.43
CA ASN A 108 31.13 60.55 6.45
C ASN A 108 32.45 61.13 5.92
N ASP A 109 32.46 61.77 4.74
CA ASP A 109 33.65 62.54 4.33
C ASP A 109 33.36 63.67 3.32
N VAL A 110 32.46 64.62 3.64
CA VAL A 110 32.39 65.91 2.92
C VAL A 110 31.90 67.06 3.82
N THR A 111 32.72 67.55 4.75
CA THR A 111 32.75 68.94 5.32
C THR A 111 33.68 68.91 6.55
N ALA A 112 34.60 69.82 6.83
CA ALA A 112 34.94 71.11 6.27
C ALA A 112 36.41 71.46 6.64
N GLN A 113 37.03 72.25 5.76
CA GLN A 113 38.03 73.31 5.98
C GLN A 113 38.87 73.35 7.27
#